data_AF-A0A661N2U4-F1
#
_entry.id   AF-A0A661N2U4-F1
#
_cell.length_a   1.000
_cell.length_b   1.000
_cell.length_c   1.000
_cell.angle_alpha   90.00
_cell.angle_beta   90.00
_cell.angle_gamma   90.00
#
_symmetry.space_group_name_H-M   'P 1'
#
loop_
_entity.id
_entity.type
_entity.pdbx_description
1 polymer ?
#
loop_
_entity_poly.entity_id
_entity_poly.type
_entity_poly.pdbx_seq_one_letter_code
_entity_poly.pdbx_strand_id
1 'polypeptide(L)'
;MGGSHLYELSREELIERASRLGVSSPDTLTQADLIDEIVKRTTPPSRRARLRGWLGRARDLVSRVIERGLHLPDAALRFGAPAPEDALPKPPSPLPTLTLAEIYAAQGHANKALRVLDAVLERQPDHEEARALRSKLGAPAEPDTLRVGPSRKPPRPVPQHPS
;
A
#
# COMPACT_ATOMS: atom_id res chain seq x y z
N MET A 1 4.37 9.92 -8.65
CA MET A 1 4.33 11.15 -7.84
C MET A 1 2.86 11.28 -7.46
N GLY A 2 2.39 10.84 -6.30
CA GLY A 2 2.92 11.06 -4.95
C GLY A 2 1.95 12.05 -4.30
N GLY A 3 0.79 11.58 -3.83
CA GLY A 3 -0.30 12.42 -3.31
C GLY A 3 0.06 13.21 -2.04
N SER A 4 1.19 12.87 -1.41
CA SER A 4 1.69 13.49 -0.18
C SER A 4 1.98 15.00 -0.32
N HIS A 5 2.45 15.46 -1.47
CA HIS A 5 2.75 16.90 -1.68
C HIS A 5 1.47 17.76 -1.80
N LEU A 6 0.29 17.17 -2.00
CA LEU A 6 -0.95 17.95 -2.12
C LEU A 6 -1.44 18.49 -0.77
N TYR A 7 -1.04 17.85 0.34
CA TYR A 7 -1.36 18.33 1.69
C TYR A 7 -0.53 19.53 2.13
N GLU A 8 0.55 19.84 1.40
CA GLU A 8 1.43 20.99 1.65
C GLU A 8 1.00 22.22 0.84
N LEU A 9 0.09 22.07 -0.13
CA LEU A 9 -0.41 23.15 -0.97
C LEU A 9 -1.48 23.98 -0.25
N SER A 10 -1.48 25.28 -0.52
CA SER A 10 -2.54 26.17 -0.06
C SER A 10 -3.86 25.87 -0.77
N ARG A 11 -4.98 26.32 -0.17
CA ARG A 11 -6.31 26.16 -0.77
C ARG A 11 -6.40 26.81 -2.16
N GLU A 12 -5.78 27.97 -2.34
CA GLU A 12 -5.75 28.69 -3.62
C GLU A 12 -4.98 27.91 -4.69
N GLU A 13 -3.83 27.34 -4.32
CA GLU A 13 -3.02 26.49 -5.20
C GLU A 13 -3.76 25.21 -5.60
N LEU A 14 -4.52 24.62 -4.66
CA LEU A 14 -5.36 23.46 -4.92
C LEU A 14 -6.51 23.80 -5.88
N ILE A 15 -7.18 24.95 -5.72
CA ILE A 15 -8.23 25.42 -6.62
C ILE A 15 -7.67 25.64 -8.03
N GLU A 16 -6.54 26.35 -8.15
CA GLU A 16 -5.92 26.64 -9.45
C GLU A 16 -5.53 25.35 -10.17
N ARG A 17 -4.99 24.38 -9.44
CA ARG A 17 -4.59 23.08 -9.97
C ARG A 17 -5.80 22.22 -10.34
N ALA A 18 -6.87 22.23 -9.55
CA ALA A 18 -8.13 21.56 -9.85
C ALA A 18 -8.78 22.14 -11.13
N SER A 19 -8.81 23.46 -11.27
CA SER A 19 -9.29 24.15 -12.48
C SER A 19 -8.52 23.73 -13.73
N ARG A 20 -7.18 23.69 -13.66
CA ARG A 20 -6.32 23.23 -14.76
C ARG A 20 -6.57 21.78 -15.17
N LEU A 21 -7.06 20.95 -14.25
CA LEU A 21 -7.42 19.55 -14.49
C LEU A 21 -8.88 19.38 -14.93
N GLY A 22 -9.67 20.45 -15.04
CA GLY A 22 -11.07 20.38 -15.46
C GLY A 22 -12.02 19.90 -14.37
N VAL A 23 -11.76 20.24 -13.11
CA VAL A 23 -12.73 20.09 -12.00
C VAL A 23 -13.78 21.20 -12.13
N SER A 24 -15.06 20.84 -12.07
CA SER A 24 -16.16 21.81 -12.09
C SER A 24 -16.32 22.48 -10.72
N SER A 25 -16.44 23.80 -10.69
CA SER A 25 -16.63 24.61 -9.47
C SER A 25 -15.67 24.28 -8.32
N PRO A 26 -14.33 24.32 -8.52
CA PRO A 26 -13.37 23.94 -7.49
C PRO A 26 -13.36 24.89 -6.28
N ASP A 27 -13.84 26.12 -6.44
CA ASP A 27 -13.98 27.13 -5.41
C ASP A 27 -14.99 26.77 -4.32
N THR A 28 -15.99 25.93 -4.63
CA THR A 28 -17.02 25.46 -3.68
C THR A 28 -16.64 24.18 -2.95
N LEU A 29 -15.55 23.52 -3.38
CA LEU A 29 -15.08 22.28 -2.80
C LEU A 29 -14.28 22.50 -1.51
N THR A 30 -14.33 21.51 -0.62
CA THR A 30 -13.46 21.47 0.55
C THR A 30 -12.03 21.14 0.14
N GLN A 31 -11.06 21.41 1.01
CA GLN A 31 -9.65 21.09 0.74
C GLN A 31 -9.45 19.58 0.52
N ALA A 32 -10.16 18.73 1.26
CA ALA A 32 -10.12 17.28 1.09
C ALA A 32 -10.67 16.86 -0.29
N ASP A 33 -11.81 17.42 -0.70
CA ASP A 33 -12.43 17.12 -1.99
C ASP A 33 -11.55 17.57 -3.17
N LEU A 34 -10.89 18.73 -3.04
CA LEU A 34 -9.93 19.21 -4.03
C LEU A 34 -8.76 18.24 -4.21
N ILE A 35 -8.18 17.75 -3.11
CA ILE A 35 -7.09 16.77 -3.13
C ILE A 35 -7.54 15.47 -3.80
N ASP A 36 -8.68 14.94 -3.39
CA ASP A 36 -9.24 13.69 -3.94
C ASP A 36 -9.48 13.80 -5.45
N GLU A 37 -10.04 14.90 -5.89
CA GLU A 37 -10.45 15.08 -7.28
C GLU A 37 -9.24 15.38 -8.20
N ILE A 38 -8.19 16.02 -7.67
CA ILE A 38 -6.87 16.15 -8.32
C ILE A 38 -6.21 14.76 -8.46
N VAL A 39 -6.19 13.95 -7.39
CA VAL A 39 -5.59 12.60 -7.42
C VAL A 39 -6.30 11.70 -8.42
N LYS A 40 -7.63 11.74 -8.46
CA LYS A 40 -8.46 10.95 -9.37
C LYS A 40 -8.16 11.25 -10.85
N ARG A 41 -7.96 12.52 -11.21
CA ARG A 41 -7.69 12.96 -12.60
C ARG A 41 -6.23 12.82 -13.01
N THR A 42 -5.27 12.94 -12.08
CA THR A 42 -3.83 12.82 -12.38
C THR A 42 -3.31 11.37 -12.36
N THR A 43 -4.11 10.44 -11.83
CA THR A 43 -3.72 9.03 -11.76
C THR A 43 -4.27 8.24 -12.96
N PRO A 44 -3.41 7.77 -13.88
CA PRO A 44 -3.85 6.93 -14.99
C PRO A 44 -4.53 5.65 -14.47
N PRO A 45 -5.52 5.10 -15.20
CA PRO A 45 -6.33 3.96 -14.75
C PRO A 45 -5.47 2.74 -14.35
N SER A 46 -4.35 2.52 -15.03
CA SER A 46 -3.35 1.47 -14.77
C SER A 46 -2.49 1.70 -13.50
N ARG A 47 -2.48 2.91 -12.94
CA ARG A 47 -1.88 3.22 -11.62
C ARG A 47 -2.91 3.19 -10.51
N ARG A 48 -4.17 3.54 -10.80
CA ARG A 48 -5.32 3.30 -9.89
C ARG A 48 -5.52 1.82 -9.61
N ALA A 49 -5.35 0.93 -10.61
CA ALA A 49 -5.40 -0.52 -10.41
C ALA A 49 -4.24 -1.07 -9.56
N ARG A 50 -3.05 -0.44 -9.65
CA ARG A 50 -1.88 -0.80 -8.82
C ARG A 50 -1.96 -0.27 -7.39
N LEU A 51 -2.54 0.92 -7.19
CA LEU A 51 -2.76 1.52 -5.87
C LEU A 51 -4.02 0.98 -5.17
N ARG A 52 -5.06 0.63 -5.93
CA ARG A 52 -6.17 -0.25 -5.50
C ARG A 52 -5.80 -1.73 -5.60
N GLY A 53 -4.53 -2.10 -5.46
CA GLY A 53 -4.12 -3.50 -5.39
C GLY A 53 -4.93 -4.28 -4.32
N TRP A 54 -4.73 -5.59 -4.21
CA TRP A 54 -5.52 -6.52 -3.37
C TRP A 54 -6.01 -5.97 -2.02
N LEU A 55 -5.23 -5.14 -1.32
CA LEU A 55 -5.63 -4.46 -0.08
C LEU A 55 -6.98 -3.70 -0.18
N GLY A 56 -7.25 -3.07 -1.33
CA GLY A 56 -8.53 -2.44 -1.63
C GLY A 56 -9.66 -3.47 -1.75
N ARG A 57 -9.40 -4.61 -2.40
CA ARG A 57 -10.37 -5.73 -2.47
C ARG A 57 -10.60 -6.38 -1.11
N ALA A 58 -9.55 -6.58 -0.32
CA ALA A 58 -9.63 -7.12 1.03
C ALA A 58 -10.42 -6.19 1.96
N ARG A 59 -10.16 -4.88 1.90
CA ARG A 59 -10.94 -3.87 2.62
C ARG A 59 -12.40 -3.89 2.17
N ASP A 60 -12.68 -3.96 0.87
CA ASP A 60 -14.05 -4.02 0.36
C ASP A 60 -14.79 -5.30 0.77
N LEU A 61 -14.09 -6.43 0.89
CA LEU A 61 -14.65 -7.67 1.41
C LEU A 61 -14.99 -7.54 2.91
N VAL A 62 -14.10 -6.94 3.71
CA VAL A 62 -14.35 -6.68 5.13
C VAL A 62 -15.52 -5.71 5.31
N SER A 63 -15.55 -4.61 4.56
CA SER A 63 -16.66 -3.66 4.59
C SER A 63 -17.99 -4.32 4.20
N ARG A 64 -18.00 -5.18 3.17
CA ARG A 64 -19.20 -5.94 2.79
C ARG A 64 -19.65 -6.93 3.86
N VAL A 65 -18.73 -7.58 4.58
CA VAL A 65 -19.09 -8.49 5.69
C VAL A 65 -19.68 -7.72 6.87
N ILE A 66 -19.12 -6.55 7.20
CA ILE A 66 -19.64 -5.66 8.25
C ILE A 66 -21.05 -5.19 7.88
N GLU A 67 -21.23 -4.71 6.65
CA GLU A 67 -22.49 -4.21 6.11
C GLU A 67 -23.56 -5.31 5.99
N ARG A 68 -23.15 -6.55 5.74
CA ARG A 68 -24.08 -7.69 5.51
C ARG A 68 -24.41 -8.51 6.75
N GLY A 69 -23.82 -8.27 7.92
CA GLY A 69 -24.20 -9.06 9.09
C GLY A 69 -23.39 -8.93 10.37
N LEU A 70 -22.74 -7.80 10.64
CA LEU A 70 -22.21 -7.49 11.98
C LEU A 70 -22.99 -6.35 12.64
N HIS A 71 -24.32 -6.33 12.43
CA HIS A 71 -25.21 -5.66 13.37
C HIS A 71 -25.22 -6.46 14.67
N LEU A 72 -24.32 -6.11 15.58
CA LEU A 72 -24.38 -6.55 16.97
C LEU A 72 -24.68 -5.37 17.90
N PRO A 73 -25.91 -4.84 17.93
CA PRO A 73 -26.42 -4.33 19.18
C PRO A 73 -26.84 -5.57 20.00
N ASP A 74 -25.87 -6.24 20.66
CA ASP A 74 -26.08 -7.17 21.79
C ASP A 74 -24.93 -8.18 22.06
N ALA A 75 -23.82 -8.18 21.31
CA ALA A 75 -22.70 -9.09 21.66
C ALA A 75 -22.01 -8.72 22.99
N ALA A 76 -21.95 -7.43 23.32
CA ALA A 76 -21.32 -6.95 24.54
C ALA A 76 -22.05 -7.40 25.83
N LEU A 77 -23.35 -7.70 25.76
CA LEU A 77 -24.16 -8.05 26.93
C LEU A 77 -24.02 -9.52 27.39
N ARG A 78 -23.32 -10.37 26.62
CA ARG A 78 -23.15 -11.80 26.96
C ARG A 78 -21.87 -12.13 27.71
N PHE A 79 -20.99 -11.17 27.94
CA PHE A 79 -19.75 -11.36 28.71
C PHE A 79 -19.95 -10.99 30.18
N GLY A 80 -20.91 -11.66 30.82
CA GLY A 80 -21.01 -11.68 32.27
C GLY A 80 -19.96 -12.64 32.83
N ALA A 81 -18.88 -12.05 33.37
CA ALA A 81 -17.81 -12.60 34.21
C ALA A 81 -16.42 -12.66 33.53
N PRO A 82 -15.37 -12.09 34.15
CA PRO A 82 -13.99 -12.28 33.71
C PRO A 82 -13.55 -13.71 34.05
N ALA A 83 -13.39 -14.54 33.03
CA ALA A 83 -12.64 -15.79 33.16
C ALA A 83 -11.13 -15.47 33.33
N PRO A 84 -10.37 -16.27 34.10
CA PRO A 84 -8.93 -16.06 34.25
C PRO A 84 -8.24 -16.07 32.88
N GLU A 85 -7.38 -15.08 32.64
CA GLU A 85 -6.72 -14.81 31.35
C GLU A 85 -5.93 -16.02 30.79
N ASP A 86 -5.52 -16.95 31.67
CA ASP A 86 -4.78 -18.17 31.31
C ASP A 86 -5.66 -19.32 30.76
N ALA A 87 -6.98 -19.20 30.80
CA ALA A 87 -7.90 -20.26 30.36
C ALA A 87 -8.32 -20.14 28.88
N LEU A 88 -7.89 -19.09 28.18
CA LEU A 88 -8.26 -18.90 26.78
C LEU A 88 -7.33 -19.72 25.87
N PRO A 89 -7.85 -20.70 25.10
CA PRO A 89 -7.04 -21.45 24.15
C PRO A 89 -6.42 -20.47 23.15
N LYS A 90 -5.12 -20.63 22.87
CA LYS A 90 -4.42 -19.80 21.88
C LYS A 90 -5.20 -19.86 20.56
N PRO A 91 -5.48 -18.71 19.92
CA PRO A 91 -6.19 -18.72 18.66
C PRO A 91 -5.43 -19.58 17.65
N PRO A 92 -6.14 -20.36 16.81
CA PRO A 92 -5.50 -21.22 15.84
C PRO A 92 -4.60 -20.39 14.92
N SER A 93 -3.48 -20.98 14.50
CA SER A 93 -2.59 -20.33 13.54
C SER A 93 -3.38 -19.97 12.27
N PRO A 94 -3.27 -18.74 11.76
CA PRO A 94 -4.01 -18.31 10.59
C PRO A 94 -3.67 -19.20 9.39
N LEU A 95 -4.69 -19.48 8.57
CA LEU A 95 -4.51 -20.32 7.39
C LEU A 95 -3.49 -19.71 6.42
N PRO A 96 -2.58 -20.53 5.86
CA PRO A 96 -1.68 -20.07 4.82
C PRO A 96 -2.49 -19.62 3.61
N THR A 97 -2.41 -18.34 3.29
CA THR A 97 -3.09 -17.71 2.16
C THR A 97 -2.16 -16.73 1.48
N LEU A 98 -2.39 -16.47 0.19
CA LEU A 98 -1.65 -15.47 -0.56
C LEU A 98 -1.70 -14.10 0.13
N THR A 99 -2.87 -13.68 0.61
CA THR A 99 -3.07 -12.42 1.34
C THR A 99 -2.14 -12.30 2.55
N LEU A 100 -2.02 -13.36 3.35
CA LEU A 100 -1.18 -13.34 4.54
C LEU A 100 0.30 -13.19 4.18
N ALA A 101 0.74 -13.86 3.11
CA ALA A 101 2.10 -13.69 2.60
C ALA A 101 2.37 -12.26 2.11
N GLU A 102 1.41 -11.64 1.41
CA GLU A 102 1.53 -10.25 0.96
C GLU A 102 1.64 -9.27 2.12
N ILE A 103 0.86 -9.46 3.19
CA ILE A 103 0.94 -8.63 4.40
C ILE A 103 2.34 -8.75 5.03
N TYR A 104 2.86 -9.97 5.17
CA TYR A 104 4.21 -10.15 5.70
C TYR A 104 5.27 -9.51 4.80
N ALA A 105 5.13 -9.61 3.48
CA ALA A 105 6.06 -8.98 2.53
C ALA A 105 6.03 -7.46 2.63
N ALA A 106 4.83 -6.86 2.71
CA ALA A 106 4.65 -5.41 2.87
C ALA A 106 5.22 -4.86 4.18
N GLN A 107 5.23 -5.69 5.24
CA GLN A 107 5.84 -5.37 6.53
C GLN A 107 7.37 -5.57 6.56
N GLY A 108 7.99 -6.01 5.46
CA GLY A 108 9.41 -6.32 5.39
C GLY A 108 9.80 -7.69 5.96
N HIS A 109 8.82 -8.53 6.32
CA HIS A 109 9.04 -9.89 6.81
C HIS A 109 9.12 -10.90 5.66
N ALA A 110 10.06 -10.70 4.73
CA ALA A 110 10.20 -11.51 3.51
C ALA A 110 10.32 -13.03 3.78
N ASN A 111 11.10 -13.42 4.78
CA ASN A 111 11.25 -14.84 5.16
C ASN A 111 9.93 -15.47 5.65
N LYS A 112 9.09 -14.72 6.37
CA LYS A 112 7.77 -15.21 6.80
C LYS A 112 6.82 -15.32 5.60
N ALA A 113 6.86 -14.33 4.70
CA ALA A 113 6.08 -14.37 3.46
C ALA A 113 6.42 -15.59 2.60
N LEU A 114 7.71 -15.90 2.41
CA LEU A 114 8.17 -17.07 1.65
C LEU A 114 7.64 -18.38 2.24
N ARG A 115 7.73 -18.56 3.56
CA ARG A 115 7.19 -19.77 4.23
C ARG A 115 5.68 -19.94 4.05
N VAL A 116 4.93 -18.84 4.11
CA VAL A 116 3.49 -18.87 3.86
C VAL A 116 3.20 -19.23 2.40
N LEU A 117 3.99 -18.71 1.45
CA LEU A 117 3.84 -19.03 0.01
C LEU A 117 4.18 -20.48 -0.30
N ASP A 118 5.22 -21.03 0.33
CA ASP A 118 5.55 -22.46 0.22
C ASP A 118 4.34 -23.32 0.64
N ALA A 119 3.75 -23.03 1.81
CA ALA A 119 2.58 -23.76 2.30
C ALA A 119 1.31 -23.58 1.44
N VAL A 120 1.16 -22.43 0.76
CA VAL A 120 0.07 -22.20 -0.21
C VAL A 120 0.29 -23.05 -1.46
N LEU A 121 1.51 -23.07 -2.00
CA LEU A 121 1.84 -23.80 -3.22
C LEU A 121 1.86 -25.32 -3.02
N GLU A 122 2.20 -25.80 -1.82
CA GLU A 122 2.03 -27.21 -1.46
C GLU A 122 0.57 -27.67 -1.57
N ARG A 123 -0.38 -26.80 -1.21
CA ARG A 123 -1.82 -27.09 -1.26
C ARG A 123 -2.44 -26.80 -2.62
N GLN A 124 -1.94 -25.77 -3.31
CA GLN A 124 -2.45 -25.28 -4.58
C GLN A 124 -1.27 -25.04 -5.54
N PRO A 125 -0.71 -26.10 -6.14
CA PRO A 125 0.47 -26.00 -6.99
C PRO A 125 0.29 -25.07 -8.19
N ASP A 126 -0.95 -24.96 -8.69
CA ASP A 126 -1.31 -24.16 -9.87
C ASP A 126 -1.60 -22.69 -9.56
N HIS A 127 -1.44 -22.24 -8.31
CA HIS A 127 -1.72 -20.86 -7.91
C HIS A 127 -0.68 -19.88 -8.49
N GLU A 128 -0.99 -19.32 -9.66
CA GLU A 128 -0.06 -18.48 -10.45
C GLU A 128 0.45 -17.26 -9.66
N GLU A 129 -0.44 -16.54 -8.98
CA GLU A 129 -0.07 -15.35 -8.21
C GLU A 129 0.89 -15.66 -7.04
N ALA A 130 0.70 -16.79 -6.34
CA ALA A 130 1.59 -17.23 -5.27
C ALA A 130 2.98 -17.58 -5.81
N ARG A 131 3.05 -18.21 -6.98
CA ARG A 131 4.32 -18.53 -7.66
C ARG A 131 5.06 -17.28 -8.10
N ALA A 132 4.33 -16.31 -8.68
CA ALA A 132 4.90 -15.03 -9.09
C ALA A 132 5.44 -14.23 -7.90
N LEU A 133 4.67 -14.14 -6.80
CA LEU A 133 5.12 -13.44 -5.59
C LEU A 133 6.33 -14.10 -4.95
N ARG A 134 6.35 -15.44 -4.88
CA ARG A 134 7.50 -16.19 -4.35
C ARG A 134 8.77 -15.96 -5.17
N SER A 135 8.67 -16.00 -6.50
CA SER A 135 9.79 -15.71 -7.39
C SER A 135 10.33 -14.29 -7.19
N LYS A 136 9.44 -13.30 -7.08
CA LYS A 136 9.83 -11.90 -6.82
C LYS A 136 10.56 -11.72 -5.48
N LEU A 137 10.14 -12.43 -4.43
CA LEU A 137 10.74 -12.32 -3.09
C LEU A 137 12.03 -13.15 -2.94
N GLY A 138 12.18 -14.22 -3.73
CA GLY A 138 13.38 -15.07 -3.73
C GLY A 138 14.50 -14.59 -4.64
N ALA A 139 14.23 -13.64 -5.53
CA ALA A 139 15.28 -12.99 -6.31
C ALA A 139 16.20 -12.20 -5.37
N PRO A 140 17.54 -12.30 -5.53
CA PRO A 140 18.44 -11.41 -4.81
C PRO A 140 18.03 -9.96 -5.13
N ALA A 141 18.01 -9.10 -4.11
CA ALA A 141 17.74 -7.70 -4.30
C ALA A 141 18.82 -7.15 -5.25
N GLU A 142 18.46 -6.96 -6.52
CA GLU A 142 19.28 -6.23 -7.48
C GLU A 142 19.66 -4.90 -6.80
N PRO A 143 20.96 -4.63 -6.60
CA PRO A 143 21.36 -3.38 -6.00
C PRO A 143 20.84 -2.26 -6.91
N ASP A 144 20.04 -1.37 -6.33
CA ASP A 144 19.44 -0.19 -6.96
C ASP A 144 20.55 0.79 -7.40
N THR A 145 21.28 0.42 -8.45
CA THR A 145 22.40 1.17 -9.04
C THR A 145 21.92 2.30 -9.95
N LEU A 146 20.60 2.53 -10.04
CA LEU A 146 20.01 3.60 -10.85
C LEU A 146 19.60 4.83 -10.03
N ARG A 147 19.95 4.90 -8.74
CA ARG A 147 19.88 6.14 -7.95
C ARG A 147 21.23 6.86 -7.88
N VAL A 148 22.01 6.84 -8.96
CA VAL A 148 23.10 7.80 -9.16
C VAL A 148 22.45 9.12 -9.58
N GLY A 149 22.32 10.05 -8.63
CA GLY A 149 22.01 11.46 -8.93
C GLY A 149 23.01 12.01 -9.97
N PRO A 150 22.64 13.06 -10.74
CA PRO A 150 23.43 13.50 -11.87
C PRO A 150 24.88 13.72 -11.46
N SER A 151 25.76 12.96 -12.10
CA SER A 151 27.21 13.02 -11.95
C SER A 151 27.66 14.48 -12.06
N ARG A 152 28.02 15.10 -10.94
CA ARG A 152 28.78 16.36 -10.97
C ARG A 152 30.08 16.02 -11.69
N LYS A 153 30.27 16.57 -12.90
CA LYS A 153 31.55 16.49 -13.61
C LYS A 153 32.66 16.92 -12.64
N PRO A 154 33.81 16.22 -12.58
CA PRO A 154 34.93 16.70 -11.79
C PRO A 154 35.38 18.08 -12.35
N PRO A 155 35.83 19.01 -11.49
CA PRO A 155 36.31 20.30 -11.95
C PRO A 155 37.53 20.11 -12.86
N ARG A 156 37.58 20.88 -13.96
CA ARG A 156 38.76 20.98 -14.83
C ARG A 156 39.98 21.42 -13.99
N PRO A 157 41.17 20.83 -14.19
CA PRO A 157 42.38 21.37 -13.60
C PRO A 157 42.65 22.76 -14.19
N VAL A 158 42.91 23.73 -13.31
CA VAL A 158 43.39 25.07 -13.67
C VAL A 158 44.79 24.97 -14.30
N PRO A 159 45.05 25.62 -15.45
CA PRO A 159 46.39 25.68 -16.00
C PRO A 159 47.26 26.58 -15.11
N GLN A 160 48.32 26.01 -14.52
CA GLN A 160 49.40 26.79 -13.92
C GLN A 160 50.46 27.04 -15.00
N HIS A 161 50.72 28.31 -15.29
CA HIS A 161 51.87 28.80 -16.06
C HIS A 161 52.23 30.19 -15.50
N PRO A 162 53.48 30.66 -15.67
CA PRO A 162 54.74 30.15 -15.13
C PRO A 162 55.43 31.24 -14.28
N SER A 163 56.63 30.98 -13.76
CA SER A 163 57.62 32.02 -13.43
C SER A 163 58.98 31.57 -13.94
#